data_AF-A0A9E1ICX3-F1
#
_entry.id   AF-A0A9E1ICX3-F1
#
_cell.length_a   1.000
_cell.length_b   1.000
_cell.length_c   1.000
_cell.angle_alpha   90.00
_cell.angle_beta   90.00
_cell.angle_gamma   90.00
#
_symmetry.space_group_name_H-M   'P 1'
#
loop_
_entity.id
_entity.type
_entity.pdbx_description
1 polymer ?
#
loop_
_entity_poly.entity_id
_entity_poly.type
_entity_poly.pdbx_seq_one_letter_code
_entity_poly.pdbx_strand_id
1 'polypeptide(L)'
;MLNDRESEALARWYSENRVLEEAHLLYQQGEHEGLEAFLHRTCLLPLGQHDLLPAYMRDEDGKPLFPENISPMTDEEKWQDAIEVGWGVMEEKLGISHDDIHKAIAANQDEEWQAFMKSVERRKQDSES
;
A
#
# COMPACT_ATOMS: atom_id res chain seq x y z
N MET A 1 7.07 -16.02 4.01
CA MET A 1 7.46 -15.42 2.72
C MET A 1 6.63 -15.99 1.56
N LEU A 2 6.40 -15.19 0.53
CA LEU A 2 5.76 -15.61 -0.73
C LEU A 2 6.71 -16.44 -1.61
N ASN A 3 6.17 -17.39 -2.36
CA ASN A 3 6.92 -18.11 -3.39
C ASN A 3 6.89 -17.39 -4.76
N ASP A 4 7.76 -17.79 -5.69
CA ASP A 4 7.90 -17.14 -7.00
C ASP A 4 6.57 -17.03 -7.76
N ARG A 5 5.74 -18.08 -7.75
CA ARG A 5 4.45 -18.08 -8.43
C ARG A 5 3.44 -17.14 -7.77
N GLU A 6 3.41 -17.09 -6.44
CA GLU A 6 2.61 -16.15 -5.66
C GLU A 6 3.04 -14.70 -5.99
N SER A 7 4.35 -14.43 -6.00
CA SER A 7 4.92 -13.11 -6.30
C SER A 7 4.66 -12.67 -7.75
N GLU A 8 4.82 -13.54 -8.74
CA GLU A 8 4.52 -13.24 -10.14
C GLU A 8 3.03 -12.94 -10.36
N ALA A 9 2.14 -13.70 -9.70
CA ALA A 9 0.71 -13.47 -9.78
C ALA A 9 0.33 -12.10 -9.17
N LEU A 10 0.92 -11.73 -8.03
CA LEU A 10 0.74 -10.42 -7.41
C LEU A 10 1.32 -9.30 -8.28
N ALA A 11 2.53 -9.47 -8.83
CA ALA A 11 3.15 -8.47 -9.69
C ALA A 11 2.25 -8.18 -10.92
N ARG A 12 1.64 -9.23 -11.49
CA ARG A 12 0.65 -9.09 -12.57
C ARG A 12 -0.60 -8.33 -12.13
N TRP A 13 -1.10 -8.58 -10.91
CA TRP A 13 -2.25 -7.88 -10.34
C TRP A 13 -1.97 -6.39 -10.13
N TYR A 14 -0.81 -6.05 -9.55
CA TYR A 14 -0.40 -4.65 -9.39
C TYR A 14 -0.11 -3.95 -10.72
N SER A 15 0.26 -4.72 -11.75
CA SER A 15 0.50 -4.21 -13.10
C SER A 15 -0.78 -3.97 -13.90
N GLU A 16 -1.97 -4.25 -13.36
CA GLU A 16 -3.22 -3.92 -14.03
C GLU A 16 -3.35 -2.40 -14.20
N ASN A 17 -3.77 -1.95 -15.40
CA ASN A 17 -3.86 -0.51 -15.71
C ASN A 17 -4.65 0.28 -14.65
N ARG A 18 -5.77 -0.26 -14.14
CA ARG A 18 -6.55 0.41 -13.10
C ARG A 18 -5.76 0.67 -11.82
N VAL A 19 -4.83 -0.22 -11.47
CA VAL A 19 -3.99 -0.09 -10.28
C VAL A 19 -2.90 0.93 -10.53
N LEU A 20 -2.24 0.84 -11.68
CA LEU A 20 -1.19 1.78 -12.09
C LEU A 20 -1.72 3.21 -12.26
N GLU A 21 -2.91 3.38 -12.87
CA GLU A 21 -3.55 4.68 -13.08
C GLU A 21 -3.91 5.35 -11.75
N GLU A 22 -4.51 4.62 -10.81
CA GLU A 22 -4.85 5.15 -9.49
C GLU A 22 -3.59 5.49 -8.68
N ALA A 23 -2.59 4.61 -8.67
CA ALA A 23 -1.32 4.87 -8.01
C ALA A 23 -0.62 6.12 -8.58
N HIS A 24 -0.62 6.25 -9.91
CA HIS A 24 -0.05 7.43 -10.57
C HIS A 24 -0.84 8.71 -10.25
N LEU A 25 -2.17 8.64 -10.18
CA LEU A 25 -3.02 9.77 -9.81
C LEU A 25 -2.71 10.26 -8.40
N LEU A 26 -2.69 9.35 -7.42
CA LEU A 26 -2.37 9.67 -6.02
C LEU A 26 -0.98 10.29 -5.90
N TYR A 27 0.01 9.72 -6.60
CA TYR A 27 1.36 10.26 -6.65
C TYR A 27 1.41 11.68 -7.24
N GLN A 28 0.73 11.92 -8.38
CA GLN A 28 0.68 13.26 -8.99
C GLN A 28 0.01 14.31 -8.10
N GLN A 29 -0.92 13.90 -7.25
CA GLN A 29 -1.62 14.78 -6.31
C GLN A 29 -0.80 15.04 -5.04
N GLY A 30 0.33 14.35 -4.84
CA GLY A 30 1.11 14.42 -3.60
C GLY A 30 0.44 13.68 -2.44
N GLU A 31 -0.55 12.84 -2.71
CA GLU A 31 -1.31 12.07 -1.71
C GLU A 31 -0.51 10.82 -1.31
N HIS A 32 0.66 11.02 -0.70
CA HIS A 32 1.63 9.96 -0.40
C HIS A 32 1.08 8.91 0.60
N GLU A 33 0.41 9.36 1.67
CA GLU A 33 -0.27 8.45 2.60
C GLU A 33 -1.44 7.72 1.93
N GLY A 34 -2.13 8.40 1.01
CA GLY A 34 -3.18 7.80 0.18
C GLY A 34 -2.64 6.69 -0.71
N LEU A 35 -1.46 6.90 -1.32
CA LEU A 35 -0.77 5.90 -2.13
C LEU A 35 -0.36 4.67 -1.31
N GLU A 36 0.24 4.86 -0.14
CA GLU A 36 0.60 3.77 0.77
C GLU A 36 -0.64 2.97 1.17
N ALA A 37 -1.69 3.65 1.64
CA ALA A 37 -2.95 3.00 2.01
C ALA A 37 -3.61 2.27 0.84
N PHE A 38 -3.49 2.81 -0.38
CA PHE A 38 -4.01 2.17 -1.59
C PHE A 38 -3.31 0.84 -1.88
N LEU A 39 -1.98 0.78 -1.79
CA LEU A 39 -1.25 -0.47 -1.99
C LEU A 39 -1.60 -1.51 -0.93
N HIS A 40 -1.66 -1.11 0.34
CA HIS A 40 -2.08 -1.98 1.45
C HIS A 40 -3.49 -2.54 1.25
N ARG A 41 -4.41 -1.77 0.66
CA ARG A 41 -5.76 -2.25 0.36
C ARG A 41 -5.80 -3.13 -0.88
N THR A 42 -4.94 -2.86 -1.86
CA THR A 42 -4.91 -3.59 -3.14
C THR A 42 -4.49 -5.05 -2.96
N CYS A 43 -3.68 -5.37 -1.93
CA CYS A 43 -3.35 -6.75 -1.61
C CYS A 43 -4.49 -7.52 -0.91
N LEU A 44 -5.52 -6.85 -0.36
CA LEU A 44 -6.59 -7.52 0.41
C LEU A 44 -7.42 -8.47 -0.44
N LEU A 45 -7.66 -8.13 -1.72
CA LEU A 45 -8.44 -8.97 -2.62
C LEU A 45 -7.69 -10.29 -2.93
N PRO A 46 -6.44 -10.27 -3.43
CA PRO A 46 -5.67 -11.49 -3.67
C PRO A 46 -5.43 -12.34 -2.42
N LEU A 47 -5.37 -11.72 -1.23
CA LEU A 47 -5.02 -12.40 0.03
C LEU A 47 -6.21 -12.86 0.89
N GLY A 48 -7.42 -12.34 0.63
CA GLY A 48 -8.56 -12.56 1.51
C GLY A 48 -9.93 -12.66 0.82
N GLN A 49 -10.08 -12.28 -0.45
CA GLN A 49 -11.37 -12.35 -1.17
C GLN A 49 -11.28 -13.21 -2.42
N HIS A 50 -11.36 -14.53 -2.22
CA HIS A 50 -11.03 -15.52 -3.24
C HIS A 50 -12.10 -15.75 -4.31
N ASP A 51 -13.34 -15.34 -4.06
CA ASP A 51 -14.47 -15.56 -4.98
C ASP A 51 -14.35 -14.76 -6.28
N LEU A 52 -13.62 -13.63 -6.25
CA LEU A 52 -13.45 -12.73 -7.38
C LEU A 52 -12.05 -12.80 -8.00
N LEU A 53 -11.25 -13.80 -7.62
CA LEU A 53 -9.89 -13.90 -8.14
C LEU A 53 -9.87 -14.23 -9.64
N PRO A 54 -9.07 -13.50 -10.42
CA PRO A 54 -8.79 -13.84 -11.80
C PRO A 54 -8.28 -15.28 -11.95
N ALA A 55 -8.54 -15.91 -13.09
CA ALA A 55 -8.14 -17.29 -13.35
C ALA A 55 -6.62 -17.53 -13.20
N TYR A 56 -5.78 -16.53 -13.49
CA TYR A 56 -4.33 -16.64 -13.34
C TYR A 56 -3.85 -16.64 -11.88
N MET A 57 -4.73 -16.30 -10.93
CA MET A 57 -4.48 -16.40 -9.48
C MET A 57 -5.03 -17.69 -8.89
N ARG A 58 -5.27 -18.69 -9.75
CA ARG A 58 -5.70 -20.03 -9.35
C ARG A 58 -4.69 -21.07 -9.80
N ASP A 59 -4.65 -22.18 -9.07
CA ASP A 59 -3.90 -23.36 -9.45
C ASP A 59 -4.60 -24.17 -10.56
N GLU A 60 -4.01 -25.29 -10.95
CA GLU A 60 -4.55 -26.18 -11.98
C GLU A 60 -5.87 -26.84 -11.57
N ASP A 61 -6.13 -26.95 -10.26
CA ASP A 61 -7.37 -27.48 -9.68
C ASP A 61 -8.44 -26.39 -9.48
N GLY A 62 -8.15 -25.14 -9.87
CA GLY A 62 -9.04 -23.98 -9.73
C GLY A 62 -9.07 -23.37 -8.32
N LYS A 63 -8.21 -23.82 -7.41
CA LYS A 63 -8.09 -23.26 -6.06
C LYS A 63 -7.26 -21.99 -6.07
N PRO A 64 -7.51 -21.05 -5.14
CA PRO A 64 -6.70 -19.84 -4.99
C PRO A 64 -5.22 -20.18 -4.77
N LEU A 65 -4.32 -19.41 -5.41
CA LEU A 65 -2.87 -19.55 -5.18
C LEU A 65 -2.47 -19.18 -3.76
N PHE A 66 -3.22 -18.26 -3.13
CA PHE A 66 -2.96 -17.80 -1.78
C PHE A 66 -3.81 -18.57 -0.76
N PRO A 67 -3.27 -18.90 0.42
CA PRO A 67 -4.05 -19.35 1.57
C PRO A 67 -5.16 -18.37 1.92
N GLU A 68 -6.31 -18.88 2.38
CA GLU A 68 -7.42 -18.03 2.84
C GLU A 68 -7.02 -17.21 4.08
N ASN A 69 -7.43 -15.94 4.09
CA ASN A 69 -7.26 -15.01 5.22
C ASN A 69 -5.81 -14.67 5.56
N ILE A 70 -4.92 -14.46 4.57
CA ILE A 70 -3.63 -13.82 4.85
C ILE A 70 -3.90 -12.37 5.29
N SER A 71 -3.41 -12.04 6.47
CA SER A 71 -3.56 -10.74 7.11
C SER A 71 -2.41 -10.51 8.08
N PRO A 72 -2.18 -9.28 8.56
CA PRO A 72 -1.19 -9.01 9.60
C PRO A 72 -1.37 -9.87 10.87
N MET A 73 -2.58 -10.33 11.17
CA MET A 73 -2.89 -11.12 12.37
C MET A 73 -2.63 -12.63 12.20
N THR A 74 -2.58 -13.11 10.96
CA THR A 74 -2.53 -14.54 10.62
C THR A 74 -1.19 -14.92 10.00
N ASP A 75 -0.65 -14.07 9.13
CA ASP A 75 0.63 -14.23 8.45
C ASP A 75 1.17 -12.84 8.05
N GLU A 76 1.80 -12.16 9.01
CA GLU A 76 2.37 -10.82 8.82
C GLU A 76 3.45 -10.80 7.73
N GLU A 77 4.30 -11.83 7.69
CA GLU A 77 5.41 -11.90 6.74
C GLU A 77 4.92 -11.99 5.30
N LYS A 78 3.96 -12.87 5.00
CA LYS A 78 3.37 -12.92 3.65
C LYS A 78 2.59 -11.66 3.29
N TRP A 79 1.95 -11.02 4.26
CA TRP A 79 1.25 -9.77 4.03
C TRP A 79 2.23 -8.63 3.69
N GLN A 80 3.34 -8.52 4.41
CA GLN A 80 4.42 -7.57 4.12
C GLN A 80 5.03 -7.84 2.74
N ASP A 81 5.37 -9.09 2.42
CA ASP A 81 5.90 -9.46 1.11
C ASP A 81 4.95 -9.05 -0.04
N ALA A 82 3.64 -9.21 0.15
CA ALA A 82 2.66 -8.83 -0.86
C ALA A 82 2.59 -7.31 -1.11
N ILE A 83 2.92 -6.49 -0.10
CA ILE A 83 3.04 -5.04 -0.24
C ILE A 83 4.36 -4.70 -0.94
N GLU A 84 5.46 -5.34 -0.56
CA GLU A 84 6.77 -5.15 -1.20
C GLU A 84 6.75 -5.51 -2.69
N VAL A 85 6.02 -6.56 -3.10
CA VAL A 85 5.79 -6.85 -4.52
C VAL A 85 5.06 -5.68 -5.21
N GLY A 86 4.09 -5.07 -4.55
CA GLY A 86 3.39 -3.89 -5.07
C GLY A 86 4.33 -2.71 -5.27
N TRP A 87 5.18 -2.41 -4.28
CA TRP A 87 6.19 -1.36 -4.39
C TRP A 87 7.20 -1.62 -5.50
N GLY A 88 7.67 -2.86 -5.66
CA GLY A 88 8.54 -3.24 -6.76
C GLY A 88 7.91 -2.96 -8.13
N VAL A 89 6.60 -3.19 -8.28
CA VAL A 89 5.87 -2.83 -9.51
C VAL A 89 5.76 -1.31 -9.68
N MET A 90 5.48 -0.54 -8.62
CA MET A 90 5.40 0.92 -8.70
C MET A 90 6.74 1.53 -9.12
N GLU A 91 7.85 1.03 -8.57
CA GLU A 91 9.19 1.47 -8.93
C GLU A 91 9.50 1.11 -10.39
N GLU A 92 9.26 -0.14 -10.80
CA GLU A 92 9.56 -0.60 -12.18
C GLU A 92 8.69 0.11 -13.24
N LYS A 93 7.39 0.29 -12.98
CA LYS A 93 6.43 0.77 -13.99
C LYS A 93 6.23 2.27 -13.98
N LEU A 94 6.27 2.90 -12.80
CA LEU A 94 5.93 4.32 -12.63
C LEU A 94 7.14 5.15 -12.18
N GLY A 95 8.26 4.52 -11.80
CA GLY A 95 9.42 5.21 -11.26
C GLY A 95 9.17 5.81 -9.87
N ILE A 96 8.19 5.31 -9.13
CA ILE A 96 7.84 5.79 -7.80
C ILE A 96 8.64 4.98 -6.78
N SER A 97 9.57 5.63 -6.07
CA SER A 97 10.39 4.98 -5.05
C SER A 97 9.64 4.90 -3.71
N HIS A 98 9.57 3.69 -3.15
CA HIS A 98 9.01 3.43 -1.82
C HIS A 98 9.71 4.29 -0.73
N ASP A 99 11.04 4.34 -0.76
CA ASP A 99 11.83 5.13 0.20
C ASP A 99 11.51 6.63 0.14
N ASP A 100 11.29 7.16 -1.06
CA ASP A 100 10.99 8.58 -1.22
C ASP A 100 9.56 8.92 -0.78
N ILE A 101 8.61 8.00 -1.00
CA ILE A 101 7.27 8.11 -0.43
C ILE A 101 7.33 8.14 1.10
N HIS A 102 8.06 7.23 1.74
CA HIS A 102 8.19 7.20 3.20
C HIS A 102 8.85 8.46 3.77
N LYS A 103 9.89 8.98 3.11
CA LYS A 103 10.50 10.27 3.51
C LYS A 103 9.49 11.41 3.41
N ALA A 104 8.68 11.44 2.37
CA ALA A 104 7.69 12.49 2.17
C ALA A 104 6.54 12.40 3.18
N ILE A 105 6.07 11.20 3.51
CA ILE A 105 5.08 10.97 4.58
C ILE A 105 5.64 11.45 5.92
N ALA A 106 6.87 11.05 6.27
CA ALA A 106 7.50 11.46 7.53
C ALA A 106 7.66 12.99 7.62
N ALA A 107 8.01 13.66 6.52
CA ALA A 107 8.10 15.12 6.46
C ALA A 107 6.73 15.78 6.67
N ASN A 108 5.69 15.30 5.99
CA ASN A 108 4.33 15.84 6.13
C ASN A 108 3.81 15.70 7.57
N GLN A 109 4.03 14.53 8.19
CA GLN A 109 3.60 14.28 9.58
C GLN A 109 4.33 15.17 10.59
N ASP A 110 5.63 15.46 10.39
CA ASP A 110 6.35 16.41 11.23
C ASP A 110 5.80 17.83 11.05
N GLU A 111 5.57 18.28 9.82
CA GLU A 111 4.99 19.61 9.55
C GLU A 111 3.62 19.79 10.20
N GLU A 112 2.74 18.79 10.08
CA GLU A 112 1.43 18.78 10.72
C GLU A 112 1.52 18.85 12.25
N TRP A 113 2.45 18.09 12.82
CA TRP A 113 2.71 18.10 14.25
C TRP A 113 3.20 19.47 14.74
N GLN A 114 4.16 20.09 14.04
CA GLN A 114 4.64 21.44 14.38
C GLN A 114 3.50 22.48 14.28
N ALA A 115 2.67 22.40 13.25
CA ALA A 115 1.51 23.28 13.09
C ALA A 115 0.49 23.11 14.23
N PHE A 116 0.22 21.86 14.63
CA PHE A 116 -0.63 21.54 15.78
C PHE A 116 -0.06 22.13 17.08
N MET A 117 1.24 21.92 17.36
CA MET A 117 1.90 22.44 18.55
C MET A 117 1.82 23.97 18.63
N LYS A 118 2.07 24.66 17.51
CA LYS A 118 1.92 26.13 17.42
C LYS A 118 0.50 26.61 17.71
N SER A 119 -0.51 25.85 17.27
CA SER A 119 -1.93 26.11 17.59
C SER A 119 -2.24 25.93 19.08
N VAL A 120 -1.64 24.93 19.73
CA VAL A 120 -1.75 24.73 21.18
C VAL A 120 -1.13 25.88 21.95
N GLU A 121 0.07 26.32 21.58
CA GLU A 121 0.77 27.43 22.23
C GLU A 121 -0.01 28.74 22.13
N ARG A 122 -0.54 29.07 20.94
CA ARG A 122 -1.37 30.27 20.75
C ARG A 122 -2.61 30.25 21.65
N ARG A 123 -3.31 29.11 21.73
CA ARG A 123 -4.48 28.96 22.61
C ARG A 123 -4.16 29.14 24.09
N LYS A 124 -2.96 28.72 24.54
CA LYS A 124 -2.50 28.96 25.91
C LYS A 124 -2.31 30.45 26.18
N GLN A 125 -1.63 31.16 25.27
CA GLN A 125 -1.41 32.61 25.38
C GLN A 125 -2.72 33.41 25.41
N ASP A 126 -3.70 33.02 24.58
CA ASP A 126 -5.03 33.64 24.54
C ASP A 126 -5.86 33.36 25.81
N SER A 127 -5.57 32.27 26.54
CA SER A 127 -6.26 31.91 27.79
C SER A 127 -5.67 32.57 29.04
N GLU A 128 -4.44 33.09 28.94
CA GLU A 128 -3.70 33.74 30.02
C GLU A 128 -3.77 35.29 29.94
N SER A 129 -4.37 35.84 28.88
CA SER A 129 -4.64 37.28 28.68
C SER A 129 -6.07 37.65 29.02
#